data_AF-A0A6N8ZVM0-F1
#
_entry.id   AF-A0A6N8ZVM0-F1
#
_cell.length_a   1.000
_cell.length_b   1.000
_cell.length_c   1.000
_cell.angle_alpha   90.00
_cell.angle_beta   90.00
_cell.angle_gamma   90.00
#
_symmetry.space_group_name_H-M   'P 1'
#
loop_
_entity.id
_entity.type
_entity.pdbx_description
1 polymer ?
#
loop_
_entity_poly.entity_id
_entity_poly.type
_entity_poly.pdbx_seq_one_letter_code
_entity_poly.pdbx_strand_id
1 'polypeptide(L)'
;MSSDEGMAFARLFAKRRAELNVSTVDIADLTKRPIQVVVGWEQGSSVPRDDELAVLSEALRLPISLMEEALRRVGEHEKPVGSAGSDSLSDEALYDVEIVPLEESVEDPVIDSLDVEPTGSAWSKLKLRAGRVFGPRDRSTLAQERDPARSSSYMEDPEQQITYRLRMVFSAAGIAILVLVLRWALGGFWAAVTDLWSSLTGVL
;
A
#
# COMPACT_ATOMS: atom_id res chain seq x y z
N MET A 1 12.80 -15.57 10.71
CA MET A 1 13.60 -16.19 9.65
C MET A 1 12.69 -16.25 8.42
N SER A 2 13.21 -15.93 7.23
CA SER A 2 12.51 -15.85 5.92
C SER A 2 11.74 -14.58 5.53
N SER A 3 12.21 -13.35 5.84
CA SER A 3 11.67 -12.13 5.22
C SER A 3 12.50 -11.57 4.06
N ASP A 4 13.81 -11.82 4.02
CA ASP A 4 14.63 -11.38 2.87
C ASP A 4 14.50 -12.34 1.67
N GLU A 5 14.08 -13.57 1.93
CA GLU A 5 13.94 -14.64 0.96
C GLU A 5 12.88 -14.33 -0.11
N GLY A 6 11.64 -14.00 0.25
CA GLY A 6 10.63 -13.68 -0.77
C GLY A 6 10.91 -12.41 -1.58
N MET A 7 11.87 -11.58 -1.17
CA MET A 7 12.04 -10.22 -1.70
C MET A 7 12.63 -10.15 -3.11
N ALA A 8 13.48 -11.09 -3.52
CA ALA A 8 14.06 -11.07 -4.87
C ALA A 8 13.00 -11.33 -5.94
N PHE A 9 12.20 -12.38 -5.73
CA PHE A 9 11.03 -12.69 -6.56
C PHE A 9 10.01 -11.54 -6.52
N ALA A 10 9.66 -11.08 -5.32
CA ALA A 10 8.68 -10.02 -5.11
C ALA A 10 9.03 -8.72 -5.86
N ARG A 11 10.30 -8.29 -5.77
CA ARG A 11 10.80 -7.11 -6.51
C ARG A 11 10.71 -7.30 -8.01
N LEU A 12 11.10 -8.47 -8.52
CA LEU A 12 11.05 -8.78 -9.94
C LEU A 12 9.60 -8.79 -10.46
N PHE A 13 8.71 -9.44 -9.72
CA PHE A 13 7.29 -9.52 -10.02
C PHE A 13 6.64 -8.14 -10.01
N ALA A 14 6.82 -7.35 -8.94
CA ALA A 14 6.26 -6.00 -8.81
C ALA A 14 6.77 -5.05 -9.91
N LYS A 15 8.09 -5.09 -10.19
CA LYS A 15 8.70 -4.30 -11.26
C LYS A 15 8.08 -4.65 -12.61
N ARG A 16 7.97 -5.94 -12.94
CA ARG A 16 7.47 -6.36 -14.25
C ARG A 16 5.98 -6.07 -14.43
N ARG A 17 5.19 -6.25 -13.37
CA ARG A 17 3.77 -5.90 -13.38
C ARG A 17 3.57 -4.40 -13.64
N ALA A 18 4.36 -3.55 -12.99
CA ALA A 18 4.32 -2.10 -13.20
C ALA A 18 4.71 -1.71 -14.64
N GLU A 19 5.76 -2.32 -15.21
CA GLU A 19 6.17 -2.09 -16.60
C GLU A 19 5.07 -2.46 -17.63
N LEU A 20 4.24 -3.46 -17.33
CA LEU A 20 3.17 -3.92 -18.20
C LEU A 20 1.79 -3.30 -17.90
N ASN A 21 1.70 -2.43 -16.88
CA ASN A 21 0.45 -1.86 -16.38
C ASN A 21 -0.64 -2.91 -16.08
N VAL A 22 -0.24 -4.09 -15.60
CA VAL A 22 -1.18 -5.15 -15.24
C VAL A 22 -1.65 -4.93 -13.80
N SER A 23 -2.95 -5.00 -13.53
CA SER A 23 -3.46 -4.83 -12.17
C SER A 23 -3.30 -6.11 -11.35
N THR A 24 -3.16 -5.97 -10.03
CA THR A 24 -3.13 -7.11 -9.10
C THR A 24 -4.42 -7.93 -9.16
N VAL A 25 -5.55 -7.27 -9.48
CA VAL A 25 -6.86 -7.90 -9.67
C VAL A 25 -6.86 -8.80 -10.91
N ASP A 26 -6.29 -8.34 -12.03
CA ASP A 26 -6.21 -9.15 -13.25
C ASP A 26 -5.37 -10.42 -13.04
N ILE A 27 -4.25 -10.30 -12.29
CA ILE A 27 -3.42 -11.46 -11.96
C ILE A 27 -4.16 -12.44 -11.03
N ALA A 28 -4.92 -11.93 -10.05
CA ALA A 28 -5.74 -12.75 -9.17
C ALA A 28 -6.81 -13.53 -9.95
N ASP A 29 -7.49 -12.86 -10.89
CA ASP A 29 -8.50 -13.47 -11.76
C ASP A 29 -7.90 -14.50 -12.72
N LEU A 30 -6.69 -14.26 -13.23
CA LEU A 30 -5.96 -15.14 -14.11
C LEU A 30 -5.50 -16.42 -13.38
N THR A 31 -4.91 -16.27 -12.19
CA THR A 31 -4.37 -17.37 -11.38
C THR A 31 -5.44 -18.08 -10.53
N LYS A 32 -6.68 -17.58 -10.53
CA LYS A 32 -7.78 -18.05 -9.65
C LYS A 32 -7.39 -18.02 -8.17
N ARG A 33 -6.59 -17.02 -7.78
CA ARG A 33 -6.17 -16.80 -6.39
C ARG A 33 -6.84 -15.58 -5.78
N PRO A 34 -7.07 -15.56 -4.45
CA PRO A 34 -7.50 -14.36 -3.77
C PRO A 34 -6.48 -13.23 -3.95
N ILE A 35 -6.96 -11.99 -4.08
CA ILE A 35 -6.11 -10.80 -4.26
C ILE A 35 -5.03 -10.71 -3.18
N GLN A 36 -5.35 -11.04 -1.93
CA GLN A 36 -4.40 -11.03 -0.82
C GLN A 36 -3.20 -11.95 -1.03
N VAL A 37 -3.38 -13.10 -1.70
CA VAL A 37 -2.27 -14.03 -1.98
C VAL A 37 -1.32 -13.41 -3.00
N VAL A 38 -1.86 -12.72 -4.01
CA VAL A 38 -1.06 -12.01 -5.03
C VAL A 38 -0.33 -10.81 -4.43
N VAL A 39 -0.97 -10.08 -3.52
CA VAL A 39 -0.29 -9.03 -2.74
C VAL A 39 0.83 -9.64 -1.88
N GLY A 40 0.62 -10.83 -1.32
CA GLY A 40 1.66 -11.56 -0.60
C GLY A 40 2.87 -11.91 -1.48
N TRP A 41 2.64 -12.24 -2.75
CA TRP A 41 3.72 -12.45 -3.72
C TRP A 41 4.52 -11.16 -3.98
N GLU A 42 3.85 -10.01 -4.06
CA GLU A 42 4.51 -8.69 -4.21
C GLU A 42 5.29 -8.26 -2.97
N GLN A 43 4.93 -8.78 -1.80
CA GLN A 43 5.58 -8.47 -0.53
C GLN A 43 6.61 -9.51 -0.12
N GLY A 44 6.73 -10.61 -0.87
CA GLY A 44 7.59 -11.74 -0.52
C GLY A 44 7.10 -12.53 0.71
N SER A 45 5.85 -12.37 1.12
CA SER A 45 5.27 -13.13 2.24
C SER A 45 4.69 -14.47 1.80
N SER A 46 4.48 -14.67 0.49
CA SER A 46 4.08 -15.93 -0.11
C SER A 46 4.84 -16.17 -1.41
N VAL A 47 4.91 -17.44 -1.83
CA VAL A 47 5.55 -17.87 -3.08
C VAL A 47 4.50 -18.54 -3.96
N PRO A 48 4.45 -18.24 -5.28
CA PRO A 48 3.56 -18.94 -6.19
C PRO A 48 3.97 -20.40 -6.37
N ARG A 49 3.00 -21.26 -6.62
CA ARG A 49 3.20 -22.67 -6.96
C ARG A 49 3.66 -22.84 -8.41
N ASP A 50 4.20 -24.00 -8.75
CA ASP A 50 4.73 -24.28 -10.10
C ASP A 50 3.67 -24.14 -11.22
N ASP A 51 2.41 -24.51 -10.94
CA ASP A 51 1.30 -24.32 -11.87
C ASP A 51 0.94 -22.85 -12.08
N GLU A 52 1.10 -22.03 -11.03
CA GLU A 52 0.90 -20.58 -11.09
C GLU A 52 2.07 -19.88 -11.81
N LEU A 53 3.30 -20.36 -11.62
CA LEU A 53 4.49 -19.83 -12.30
C LEU A 53 4.34 -19.90 -13.81
N ALA A 54 3.80 -20.99 -14.36
CA ALA A 54 3.52 -21.10 -15.78
C ALA A 54 2.56 -20.01 -16.27
N VAL A 55 1.47 -19.78 -15.54
CA VAL A 55 0.45 -18.78 -15.87
C VAL A 55 0.99 -17.35 -15.73
N LEU A 56 1.78 -17.08 -14.68
CA LEU A 56 2.44 -15.80 -14.47
C LEU A 56 3.51 -15.51 -15.51
N SER A 57 4.24 -16.53 -15.97
CA SER A 57 5.26 -16.39 -17.01
C SER A 57 4.67 -15.88 -18.32
N GLU A 58 3.49 -16.38 -18.68
CA GLU A 58 2.74 -15.96 -19.86
C GLU A 58 2.22 -14.52 -19.69
N ALA A 59 1.59 -14.23 -18.55
CA ALA A 59 1.01 -12.91 -18.27
C ALA A 59 2.06 -11.79 -18.17
N LEU A 60 3.19 -12.06 -17.52
CA LEU A 60 4.27 -11.09 -17.31
C LEU A 60 5.32 -11.09 -18.41
N ARG A 61 5.16 -11.96 -19.42
CA ARG A 61 6.12 -12.18 -20.50
C ARG A 61 7.54 -12.39 -19.97
N LEU A 62 7.66 -13.19 -18.92
CA LEU A 62 8.92 -13.53 -18.26
C LEU A 62 9.19 -15.02 -18.47
N PRO A 63 10.43 -15.41 -18.81
CA PRO A 63 10.79 -16.83 -18.85
C PRO A 63 10.61 -17.49 -17.48
N ILE A 64 9.98 -18.67 -17.43
CA ILE A 64 9.80 -19.45 -16.20
C ILE A 64 11.14 -19.66 -15.47
N SER A 65 12.20 -19.96 -16.23
CA SER A 65 13.56 -20.15 -15.70
C SER A 65 14.09 -18.95 -14.92
N LEU A 66 13.72 -17.73 -15.30
CA LEU A 66 14.13 -16.51 -14.59
C LEU A 66 13.37 -16.40 -13.26
N MET A 67 12.07 -16.72 -13.26
CA MET A 67 11.25 -16.71 -12.04
C MET A 67 11.71 -17.79 -11.06
N GLU A 68 12.00 -18.99 -11.55
CA GLU A 68 12.59 -20.08 -10.75
C GLU A 68 13.97 -19.73 -10.22
N GLU A 69 14.84 -19.12 -11.03
CA GLU A 69 16.16 -18.66 -10.58
C GLU A 69 16.04 -17.57 -9.51
N ALA A 70 15.07 -16.65 -9.65
CA ALA A 70 14.77 -15.65 -8.63
C ALA A 70 14.28 -16.31 -7.34
N LEU A 71 13.52 -17.41 -7.40
CA LEU A 71 13.12 -18.21 -6.24
C LEU A 71 14.24 -19.12 -5.71
N ARG A 72 15.22 -19.49 -6.54
CA ARG A 72 16.33 -20.37 -6.17
C ARG A 72 17.45 -19.61 -5.46
N ARG A 73 17.84 -18.43 -5.97
CA ARG A 73 18.83 -17.54 -5.31
C ARG A 73 18.43 -17.20 -3.87
N VAL A 74 17.14 -17.22 -3.63
CA VAL A 74 16.51 -17.03 -2.34
C VAL A 74 16.82 -18.19 -1.38
N GLY A 75 16.76 -19.44 -1.85
CA GLY A 75 17.13 -20.60 -1.03
C GLY A 75 18.64 -20.78 -0.83
N GLU A 76 19.48 -20.27 -1.73
CA GLU A 76 20.94 -20.43 -1.62
C GLU A 76 21.58 -19.54 -0.54
N HIS A 77 20.98 -18.40 -0.19
CA HIS A 77 21.45 -17.55 0.91
C HIS A 77 21.15 -18.11 2.31
N GLU A 78 20.37 -19.19 2.40
CA GLU A 78 20.08 -19.86 3.67
C GLU A 78 21.14 -20.91 4.04
N LYS A 79 22.06 -21.24 3.12
CA LYS A 79 23.19 -22.10 3.49
C LYS A 79 24.12 -21.26 4.36
N PRO A 80 24.19 -21.51 5.68
CA PRO A 80 25.00 -20.70 6.56
C PRO A 80 26.43 -20.78 6.04
N VAL A 81 26.95 -19.65 5.56
CA VAL A 81 28.40 -19.45 5.49
C VAL A 81 28.88 -19.82 6.88
N GLY A 82 29.61 -20.93 6.96
CA GLY A 82 29.96 -21.56 8.22
C GLY A 82 30.46 -20.50 9.19
N SER A 83 29.92 -20.55 10.41
CA SER A 83 30.47 -19.97 11.61
C SER A 83 31.98 -20.26 11.67
N ALA A 84 32.77 -19.35 11.10
CA ALA A 84 34.21 -19.35 11.13
C ALA A 84 34.61 -17.99 11.69
N GLY A 85 34.84 -17.98 13.00
CA GLY A 85 35.47 -16.88 13.70
C GLY A 85 34.50 -15.82 14.23
N SER A 86 33.83 -16.14 15.34
CA SER A 86 33.56 -15.12 16.35
C SER A 86 34.91 -14.73 16.99
N ASP A 87 35.75 -14.00 16.25
CA ASP A 87 36.86 -13.28 16.84
C ASP A 87 36.35 -11.89 17.16
N SER A 88 36.24 -11.66 18.46
CA SER A 88 35.94 -10.42 19.16
C SER A 88 36.42 -9.17 18.41
N LEU A 89 35.47 -8.41 17.85
CA LEU A 89 35.67 -7.02 17.50
C LEU A 89 35.01 -6.15 18.58
N SER A 90 35.86 -5.39 19.22
CA SER A 90 35.62 -4.52 20.36
C SER A 90 34.58 -3.43 20.09
N ASP A 91 33.79 -3.10 21.10
CA ASP A 91 32.75 -2.04 21.16
C ASP A 91 33.28 -0.59 21.01
N GLU A 92 34.49 -0.38 20.47
CA GLU A 92 35.23 0.89 20.61
C GLU A 92 35.21 1.80 19.36
N ALA A 93 34.32 1.59 18.39
CA ALA A 93 34.31 2.39 17.14
C ALA A 93 32.94 2.98 16.74
N LEU A 94 32.00 3.08 17.68
CA LEU A 94 30.62 3.54 17.40
C LEU A 94 30.36 5.02 17.72
N TYR A 95 31.34 5.91 17.57
CA TYR A 95 31.13 7.35 17.71
C TYR A 95 32.04 8.15 16.77
N ASP A 96 31.73 8.14 15.46
CA ASP A 96 32.17 9.21 14.57
C ASP A 96 31.27 9.30 13.32
N VAL A 97 29.97 9.52 13.54
CA VAL A 97 29.04 9.90 12.47
C VAL A 97 28.71 11.37 12.65
N GLU A 98 29.43 12.20 11.89
CA GLU A 98 29.18 13.62 11.71
C GLU A 98 27.84 13.80 10.99
N ILE A 99 26.84 14.31 11.70
CA ILE A 99 25.51 14.62 11.14
C ILE A 99 25.66 15.89 10.31
N VAL A 100 25.82 15.73 8.99
CA VAL A 100 25.76 16.84 8.03
C VAL A 100 24.31 17.32 7.92
N PRO A 101 24.01 18.61 8.17
CA PRO A 101 22.70 19.16 7.89
C PRO A 101 22.50 19.24 6.38
N LEU A 102 21.59 18.41 5.84
CA LEU A 102 21.12 18.53 4.47
C LEU A 102 20.16 19.71 4.39
N GLU A 103 20.60 20.80 3.73
CA GLU A 103 19.70 21.87 3.28
C GLU A 103 18.74 21.28 2.23
N GLU A 104 17.53 20.94 2.66
CA GLU A 104 16.45 20.45 1.82
C GLU A 104 15.88 21.61 1.00
N SER A 105 16.42 21.80 -0.20
CA SER A 105 15.86 22.69 -1.23
C SER A 105 14.58 22.05 -1.77
N VAL A 106 13.44 22.42 -1.20
CA VAL A 106 12.11 22.09 -1.72
C VAL A 106 11.87 22.94 -2.97
N GLU A 107 12.20 22.40 -4.14
CA GLU A 107 11.63 22.89 -5.40
C GLU A 107 10.21 22.34 -5.51
N ASP A 108 9.23 23.25 -5.48
CA ASP A 108 7.82 22.94 -5.71
C ASP A 108 7.64 22.23 -7.06
N PRO A 109 7.03 21.04 -7.11
CA PRO A 109 6.62 20.48 -8.40
C PRO A 109 5.49 21.35 -8.96
N VAL A 110 5.78 22.03 -10.08
CA VAL A 110 4.77 22.59 -10.98
C VAL A 110 3.93 21.41 -11.49
N ILE A 111 2.80 21.16 -10.84
CA ILE A 111 1.79 20.24 -11.35
C ILE A 111 1.06 20.97 -12.47
N ASP A 112 1.57 20.80 -13.69
CA ASP A 112 0.84 21.13 -14.90
C ASP A 112 -0.32 20.13 -15.02
N SER A 113 -1.52 20.62 -14.75
CA SER A 113 -2.77 19.87 -14.78
C SER A 113 -3.10 19.49 -16.22
N LEU A 114 -2.54 18.36 -16.67
CA LEU A 114 -2.98 17.68 -17.88
C LEU A 114 -4.30 16.97 -17.59
N ASP A 115 -5.37 17.45 -18.21
CA ASP A 115 -6.65 16.78 -18.36
C ASP A 115 -6.44 15.41 -19.03
N VAL A 116 -6.28 14.37 -18.21
CA VAL A 116 -6.32 12.98 -18.66
C VAL A 116 -7.79 12.55 -18.71
N GLU A 117 -8.35 12.56 -19.92
CA GLU A 117 -9.64 11.93 -20.19
C GLU A 117 -9.60 10.46 -19.73
N PRO A 118 -10.59 9.97 -18.96
CA PRO A 118 -10.70 8.57 -18.63
C PRO A 118 -11.13 7.80 -19.87
N THR A 119 -10.17 7.25 -20.62
CA THR A 119 -10.42 6.24 -21.65
C THR A 119 -11.11 5.04 -21.00
N GLY A 120 -12.42 4.96 -21.19
CA GLY A 120 -13.28 3.90 -20.70
C GLY A 120 -12.77 2.52 -21.14
N SER A 121 -12.51 1.67 -20.15
CA SER A 121 -12.16 0.27 -20.36
C SER A 121 -13.26 -0.45 -21.13
N ALA A 122 -12.97 -0.85 -22.36
CA ALA A 122 -13.85 -1.58 -23.27
C ALA A 122 -14.14 -3.04 -22.88
N TRP A 123 -13.82 -3.47 -21.65
CA TRP A 123 -13.87 -4.88 -21.24
C TRP A 123 -15.08 -5.24 -20.36
N SER A 124 -15.97 -4.29 -20.07
CA SER A 124 -17.15 -4.49 -19.20
C SER A 124 -18.34 -5.22 -19.85
N LYS A 125 -18.19 -5.80 -21.05
CA LYS A 125 -19.30 -6.44 -21.80
C LYS A 125 -19.19 -7.96 -21.99
N LEU A 126 -18.65 -8.69 -21.01
CA LEU A 126 -18.73 -10.16 -20.99
C LEU A 126 -19.16 -10.71 -19.63
N LYS A 127 -20.31 -10.26 -19.13
CA LYS A 127 -21.10 -11.00 -18.13
C LYS A 127 -22.54 -11.11 -18.60
N LEU A 128 -22.84 -12.24 -19.22
CA LEU A 128 -24.18 -12.84 -19.25
C LEU A 128 -24.01 -14.29 -19.70
N ARG A 129 -24.32 -15.22 -18.79
CA ARG A 129 -24.95 -16.55 -19.03
C ARG A 129 -24.32 -17.69 -18.23
N ALA A 130 -24.96 -17.99 -17.10
CA ALA A 130 -25.17 -19.29 -16.43
C ALA A 130 -25.17 -19.03 -14.90
N GLY A 131 -26.23 -19.15 -14.10
CA GLY A 131 -27.50 -19.86 -14.27
C GLY A 131 -27.56 -21.02 -13.28
N ARG A 132 -28.29 -20.85 -12.16
CA ARG A 132 -28.84 -21.89 -11.24
C ARG A 132 -27.78 -22.68 -10.43
N VAL A 133 -27.95 -22.98 -9.14
CA VAL A 133 -29.11 -23.53 -8.42
C VAL A 133 -29.07 -23.07 -6.95
N PHE A 134 -30.18 -22.51 -6.47
CA PHE A 134 -30.48 -22.35 -5.04
C PHE A 134 -30.93 -23.69 -4.48
N GLY A 135 -30.26 -24.18 -3.44
CA GLY A 135 -30.74 -25.31 -2.62
C GLY A 135 -30.87 -24.85 -1.16
N PRO A 136 -32.02 -25.07 -0.50
CA PRO A 136 -32.15 -24.88 0.93
C PRO A 136 -31.66 -26.16 1.64
N ARG A 137 -30.65 -26.05 2.51
CA ARG A 137 -30.26 -27.15 3.41
C ARG A 137 -29.86 -26.63 4.78
N ASP A 138 -30.77 -26.89 5.72
CA ASP A 138 -30.55 -27.33 7.09
C ASP A 138 -29.46 -26.64 7.90
N ARG A 139 -29.90 -25.62 8.63
CA ARG A 139 -29.18 -24.95 9.70
C ARG A 139 -29.27 -25.80 10.98
N SER A 140 -28.58 -26.94 10.99
CA SER A 140 -28.36 -27.72 12.20
C SER A 140 -27.31 -27.01 13.05
N THR A 141 -27.80 -26.37 14.10
CA THR A 141 -27.06 -25.85 15.24
C THR A 141 -26.28 -26.97 15.93
N LEU A 142 -25.05 -27.21 15.49
CA LEU A 142 -24.04 -27.82 16.35
C LEU A 142 -23.27 -26.68 17.02
N ALA A 143 -23.27 -26.75 18.34
CA ALA A 143 -22.53 -25.89 19.24
C ALA A 143 -21.05 -25.90 18.82
N GLN A 144 -20.67 -24.88 18.06
CA GLN A 144 -19.29 -24.52 17.87
C GLN A 144 -18.85 -23.86 19.17
N GLU A 145 -18.30 -24.70 20.04
CA GLU A 145 -17.43 -24.33 21.15
C GLU A 145 -16.35 -23.42 20.57
N ARG A 146 -16.64 -22.11 20.59
CA ARG A 146 -15.70 -21.07 20.24
C ARG A 146 -14.65 -21.08 21.34
N ASP A 147 -13.49 -21.65 21.01
CA ASP A 147 -12.24 -21.13 21.54
C ASP A 147 -12.36 -19.60 21.58
N PRO A 148 -12.03 -18.92 22.69
CA PRO A 148 -11.81 -17.48 22.68
C PRO A 148 -10.59 -17.25 21.79
N ALA A 149 -10.86 -17.22 20.49
CA ALA A 149 -9.92 -16.92 19.45
C ALA A 149 -9.18 -15.67 19.87
N ARG A 150 -7.85 -15.77 19.88
CA ARG A 150 -6.94 -14.64 19.78
C ARG A 150 -7.62 -13.63 18.84
N SER A 151 -8.17 -12.57 19.42
CA SER A 151 -8.62 -11.42 18.66
C SER A 151 -7.39 -10.97 17.91
N SER A 152 -7.34 -11.25 16.61
CA SER A 152 -6.41 -10.61 15.69
C SER A 152 -6.42 -9.14 16.06
N SER A 153 -5.26 -8.66 16.46
CA SER A 153 -5.11 -7.31 16.94
C SER A 153 -5.59 -6.40 15.82
N TYR A 154 -6.41 -5.41 16.14
CA TYR A 154 -7.00 -4.45 15.18
C TYR A 154 -5.96 -3.80 14.23
N MET A 155 -4.67 -3.93 14.55
CA MET A 155 -3.53 -3.48 13.76
C MET A 155 -3.13 -4.40 12.59
N GLU A 156 -3.60 -5.64 12.50
CA GLU A 156 -3.12 -6.63 11.52
C GLU A 156 -3.94 -6.67 10.23
N ASP A 157 -5.09 -5.99 10.19
CA ASP A 157 -5.94 -5.94 9.00
C ASP A 157 -5.58 -4.74 8.11
N PRO A 158 -4.93 -4.95 6.94
CA PRO A 158 -4.48 -3.86 6.07
C PRO A 158 -5.64 -3.05 5.51
N GLU A 159 -6.84 -3.61 5.37
CA GLU A 159 -8.03 -2.87 4.89
C GLU A 159 -8.50 -1.83 5.92
N GLN A 160 -8.35 -2.14 7.21
CA GLN A 160 -8.70 -1.23 8.30
C GLN A 160 -7.67 -0.12 8.47
N GLN A 161 -6.38 -0.41 8.20
CA GLN A 161 -5.34 0.63 8.19
C GLN A 161 -5.58 1.69 7.10
N ILE A 162 -6.00 1.28 5.89
CA ILE A 162 -6.28 2.21 4.79
C ILE A 162 -7.46 3.13 5.17
N THR A 163 -8.53 2.55 5.71
CA THR A 163 -9.72 3.31 6.14
C THR A 163 -9.38 4.31 7.25
N TYR A 164 -8.52 3.92 8.20
CA TYR A 164 -8.07 4.80 9.28
C TYR A 164 -7.23 5.97 8.75
N ARG A 165 -6.27 5.71 7.85
CA ARG A 165 -5.43 6.75 7.22
C ARG A 165 -6.28 7.75 6.45
N LEU A 166 -7.25 7.29 5.66
CA LEU A 166 -8.19 8.16 4.95
C LEU A 166 -8.95 9.09 5.91
N ARG A 167 -9.50 8.56 7.00
CA ARG A 167 -10.21 9.37 8.01
C ARG A 167 -9.30 10.43 8.65
N MET A 168 -8.05 10.10 8.94
CA MET A 168 -7.09 11.07 9.48
C MET A 168 -6.78 12.18 8.47
N VAL A 169 -6.54 11.83 7.21
CA VAL A 169 -6.27 12.82 6.15
C VAL A 169 -7.48 13.74 5.93
N PHE A 170 -8.69 13.20 5.88
CA PHE A 170 -9.91 14.02 5.74
C PHE A 170 -10.14 14.93 6.95
N SER A 171 -9.88 14.44 8.16
CA SER A 171 -10.00 15.26 9.38
C SER A 171 -8.98 16.40 9.38
N ALA A 172 -7.73 16.12 9.03
CA ALA A 172 -6.67 17.12 8.95
C ALA A 172 -6.97 18.18 7.87
N ALA A 173 -7.40 17.76 6.67
CA ALA A 173 -7.80 18.66 5.61
C ALA A 173 -9.00 19.54 6.02
N GLY A 174 -9.99 18.95 6.70
CA GLY A 174 -11.14 19.70 7.22
C GLY A 174 -10.73 20.78 8.23
N ILE A 175 -9.82 20.47 9.15
CA ILE A 175 -9.27 21.45 10.11
C ILE A 175 -8.51 22.56 9.39
N ALA A 176 -7.68 22.22 8.40
CA ALA A 176 -6.92 23.21 7.63
C ALA A 176 -7.85 24.20 6.90
N ILE A 177 -8.91 23.70 6.26
CA ILE A 177 -9.93 24.54 5.60
C ILE A 177 -10.63 25.43 6.62
N LEU A 178 -11.01 24.88 7.79
CA LEU A 178 -11.66 25.66 8.85
C LEU A 178 -10.78 26.81 9.33
N VAL A 179 -9.48 26.55 9.57
CA VAL A 179 -8.51 27.59 9.96
C VAL A 179 -8.37 28.66 8.88
N LEU A 180 -8.33 28.26 7.61
CA LEU A 180 -8.24 29.18 6.48
C LEU A 180 -9.47 30.12 6.43
N VAL A 181 -10.68 29.56 6.56
CA VAL A 181 -11.93 30.32 6.60
C VAL A 181 -11.95 31.26 7.80
N LEU A 182 -11.52 30.81 8.98
CA LEU A 182 -11.45 31.64 10.17
C LEU A 182 -10.49 32.81 9.95
N ARG A 183 -9.31 32.55 9.39
CA ARG A 183 -8.32 33.58 9.07
C ARG A 183 -8.87 34.62 8.09
N TRP A 184 -9.62 34.17 7.09
CA TRP A 184 -10.25 35.07 6.11
C TRP A 184 -11.36 35.93 6.75
N ALA A 185 -12.20 35.32 7.58
CA ALA A 185 -13.26 36.00 8.32
C ALA A 185 -12.71 37.05 9.31
N LEU A 186 -11.61 36.74 10.00
CA LEU A 186 -10.93 37.70 10.87
C LEU A 186 -10.42 38.92 10.08
N GLY A 187 -9.91 38.71 8.86
CA GLY A 187 -9.48 39.81 7.99
C GLY A 187 -10.61 40.78 7.64
N GLY A 188 -11.80 40.27 7.31
CA GLY A 188 -12.98 41.10 7.06
C GLY A 188 -13.56 41.76 8.31
N PHE A 189 -13.48 41.09 9.46
CA PHE A 189 -13.98 41.62 10.73
C PHE A 189 -13.25 42.91 11.15
N TRP A 190 -11.92 42.95 11.03
CA TRP A 190 -11.15 44.14 11.38
C TRP A 190 -11.51 45.36 10.55
N ALA A 191 -11.79 45.20 9.25
CA ALA A 191 -12.23 46.29 8.39
C ALA A 191 -13.58 46.88 8.86
N ALA A 192 -14.54 46.02 9.24
CA ALA A 192 -15.82 46.47 9.78
C ALA A 192 -15.66 47.18 11.13
N VAL A 193 -14.74 46.73 12.00
CA VAL A 193 -14.44 47.37 13.28
C VAL A 193 -13.80 48.75 13.06
N THR A 194 -12.88 48.89 12.10
CA THR A 194 -12.27 50.20 11.80
C THR A 194 -13.27 51.19 11.20
N ASP A 195 -14.17 50.72 10.35
CA ASP A 195 -15.24 51.56 9.80
C ASP A 195 -16.18 52.04 10.91
N LEU A 196 -16.59 51.16 11.81
CA LEU A 196 -17.42 51.52 12.96
C LEU A 196 -16.72 52.53 13.87
N TRP A 197 -15.43 52.32 14.16
CA TRP A 197 -14.65 53.24 15.00
C TRP A 197 -14.51 54.62 14.37
N SER A 198 -14.19 54.68 13.07
CA SER A 198 -14.05 55.94 12.33
C SER A 198 -15.34 56.75 12.30
N SER A 199 -16.49 56.07 12.13
CA SER A 199 -17.83 56.65 12.22
C SER A 199 -18.11 57.25 13.60
N LEU A 200 -17.67 56.56 14.66
CA LEU A 200 -17.89 56.99 16.04
C LEU A 200 -17.03 58.19 16.43
N THR A 201 -15.77 58.23 15.99
CA THR A 201 -14.86 59.35 16.27
C THR A 201 -15.09 60.56 15.37
N GLY A 202 -15.68 60.39 14.19
CA GLY A 202 -15.93 61.49 13.26
C GLY A 202 -17.11 62.41 13.64
N VAL A 203 -17.92 62.01 14.63
CA VAL A 203 -19.10 62.77 15.09
C VAL A 203 -18.80 63.64 16.33
N LEU A 204 -17.66 63.38 17.01
CA LEU A 204 -17.17 64.18 18.16
C LEU A 204 -16.31 65.35 17.69
#